data_AF-A0A946YSE9-F1
#
_entry.id   AF-A0A946YSE9-F1
#
_cell.length_a   1.000
_cell.length_b   1.000
_cell.length_c   1.000
_cell.angle_alpha   90.00
_cell.angle_beta   90.00
_cell.angle_gamma   90.00
#
_symmetry.space_group_name_H-M   'P 1'
#
loop_
_entity.id
_entity.type
_entity.pdbx_description
1 polymer ?
#
loop_
_entity_poly.entity_id
_entity_poly.type
_entity_poly.pdbx_seq_one_letter_code
_entity_poly.pdbx_strand_id
1 'polypeptide(L)'
;MRLLTKQPARKRLSGLCQFTLLPALLAFSAPLLAARDAAVNEAQRWQVNMPEGVTAVSREVFGLHMLIFWICVVIGVVVFGVMFWSMLMHRKSTGFKPSSFHESTAVEIAWTVVPFVILVLMAIPATSSLIKIYDTSEADLDIKVVGYQWKWQYEYLEDGVSFFSNLSTSQDEIYGRAPRGEHYLLEVDEPLVIPVNKKVRFLITASDVLHAWWVPDLAVKRDAIPGFINDAWAIVEEP
;
A
#
# COMPACT_ATOMS: atom_id res chain seq x y z
N MET A 1 30.38 -80.10 11.24
CA MET A 1 29.81 -80.38 12.58
C MET A 1 28.42 -79.75 12.64
N ARG A 2 27.37 -80.58 12.58
CA ARG A 2 25.96 -80.18 12.63
C ARG A 2 25.63 -79.60 14.00
N LEU A 3 25.02 -78.42 14.05
CA LEU A 3 24.10 -78.07 15.13
C LEU A 3 22.91 -77.28 14.56
N LEU A 4 21.74 -77.90 14.68
CA LEU A 4 20.41 -77.36 14.39
C LEU A 4 20.01 -76.40 15.51
N THR A 5 19.56 -75.20 15.18
CA THR A 5 18.81 -74.35 16.12
C THR A 5 17.57 -73.77 15.43
N LYS A 6 16.44 -73.97 16.11
CA LYS A 6 15.05 -73.77 15.71
C LYS A 6 14.73 -72.34 15.24
N GLN A 7 13.95 -72.23 14.16
CA GLN A 7 13.14 -71.03 13.89
C GLN A 7 11.96 -70.95 14.87
N PRO A 8 11.65 -69.76 15.43
CA PRO A 8 10.32 -69.46 15.93
C PRO A 8 9.51 -68.61 14.94
N ALA A 9 8.19 -68.79 15.04
CA ALA A 9 7.14 -68.36 14.12
C ALA A 9 7.16 -66.86 13.73
N ARG A 10 6.95 -66.61 12.42
CA ARG A 10 6.44 -65.34 11.88
C ARG A 10 5.05 -65.06 12.46
N LYS A 11 4.92 -64.08 13.35
CA LYS A 11 3.64 -63.37 13.52
C LYS A 11 3.53 -62.32 12.42
N ARG A 12 2.65 -62.55 11.45
CA ARG A 12 2.14 -61.51 10.54
C ARG A 12 1.36 -60.49 11.38
N LEU A 13 2.02 -59.41 11.80
CA LEU A 13 1.32 -58.22 12.28
C LEU A 13 0.76 -57.51 11.04
N SER A 14 -0.57 -57.56 10.96
CA SER A 14 -1.49 -56.86 10.08
C SER A 14 -0.99 -55.51 9.55
N GLY A 15 -0.68 -55.46 8.26
CA GLY A 15 -0.41 -54.23 7.50
C GLY A 15 -1.68 -53.49 7.08
N LEU A 16 -2.58 -53.17 8.02
CA LEU A 16 -3.81 -52.42 7.70
C LEU A 16 -3.89 -51.01 8.30
N CYS A 17 -2.93 -50.59 9.14
CA CYS A 17 -3.06 -49.32 9.88
C CYS A 17 -2.23 -48.16 9.32
N GLN A 18 -1.46 -48.36 8.24
CA GLN A 18 -0.48 -47.36 7.76
C GLN A 18 -0.92 -46.63 6.48
N PHE A 19 -1.99 -47.08 5.80
CA PHE A 19 -2.48 -46.45 4.56
C PHE A 19 -3.72 -45.56 4.74
N THR A 20 -4.32 -45.51 5.92
CA THR A 20 -5.53 -44.69 6.18
C THR A 20 -5.25 -43.36 6.87
N LEU A 21 -4.04 -43.13 7.38
CA LEU A 21 -3.68 -41.90 8.10
C LEU A 21 -3.19 -40.77 7.16
N LEU A 22 -2.58 -41.10 6.02
CA LEU A 22 -2.06 -40.11 5.07
C LEU A 22 -3.16 -39.30 4.33
N PRO A 23 -4.29 -39.90 3.88
CA PRO A 23 -5.37 -39.14 3.25
C PRO A 23 -6.14 -38.26 4.25
N ALA A 24 -6.22 -38.67 5.51
CA ALA A 24 -6.92 -37.93 6.57
C ALA A 24 -6.19 -36.65 6.99
N LEU A 25 -4.85 -36.64 6.95
CA LEU A 25 -4.02 -35.45 7.21
C LEU A 25 -4.12 -34.41 6.08
N LEU A 26 -4.23 -34.86 4.82
CA LEU A 26 -4.43 -33.98 3.65
C LEU A 26 -5.86 -33.38 3.59
N ALA A 27 -6.87 -34.14 4.06
CA ALA A 27 -8.25 -33.68 4.13
C ALA A 27 -8.48 -32.59 5.20
N PHE A 28 -7.64 -32.53 6.24
CA PHE A 28 -7.70 -31.49 7.28
C PHE A 28 -6.91 -30.21 6.95
N SER A 29 -5.91 -30.28 6.06
CA SER A 29 -5.12 -29.11 5.67
C SER A 29 -5.81 -28.21 4.66
N ALA A 30 -6.62 -28.77 3.75
CA ALA A 30 -7.36 -28.01 2.73
C ALA A 30 -8.35 -26.98 3.30
N PRO A 31 -9.22 -27.30 4.28
CA PRO A 31 -10.11 -26.31 4.89
C PRO A 31 -9.36 -25.27 5.73
N LEU A 32 -8.19 -25.62 6.29
CA LEU A 32 -7.35 -24.67 7.04
C LEU A 32 -6.64 -23.67 6.11
N LEU A 33 -6.22 -24.11 4.91
CA LEU A 33 -5.65 -23.24 3.89
C LEU A 33 -6.71 -22.28 3.33
N ALA A 34 -7.88 -22.80 2.95
CA ALA A 34 -9.00 -21.98 2.49
C ALA A 34 -9.50 -20.97 3.55
N ALA A 35 -9.48 -21.35 4.83
CA ALA A 35 -9.82 -20.43 5.93
C ALA A 35 -8.74 -19.35 6.14
N ARG A 36 -7.45 -19.67 5.90
CA ARG A 36 -6.37 -18.69 5.90
C ARG A 36 -6.52 -17.72 4.73
N ASP A 37 -6.77 -18.22 3.52
CA ASP A 37 -6.93 -17.37 2.34
C ASP A 37 -8.14 -16.45 2.48
N ALA A 38 -9.25 -16.95 3.05
CA ALA A 38 -10.42 -16.13 3.37
C ALA A 38 -10.11 -15.05 4.43
N ALA A 39 -9.31 -15.37 5.45
CA ALA A 39 -8.90 -14.42 6.48
C ALA A 39 -7.90 -13.37 5.96
N VAL A 40 -6.99 -13.76 5.06
CA VAL A 40 -6.05 -12.84 4.39
C VAL A 40 -6.80 -11.91 3.44
N ASN A 41 -7.73 -12.45 2.64
CA ASN A 41 -8.59 -11.65 1.76
C ASN A 41 -9.49 -10.69 2.54
N GLU A 42 -10.01 -11.12 3.69
CA GLU A 42 -10.76 -10.25 4.59
C GLU A 42 -9.86 -9.16 5.21
N ALA A 43 -8.65 -9.52 5.64
CA ALA A 43 -7.68 -8.55 6.16
C ALA A 43 -7.23 -7.52 5.10
N GLN A 44 -7.07 -7.92 3.84
CA GLN A 44 -6.87 -7.01 2.69
C GLN A 44 -8.09 -6.12 2.46
N ARG A 45 -9.32 -6.65 2.62
CA ARG A 45 -10.56 -5.86 2.57
C ARG A 45 -10.64 -4.79 3.65
N TRP A 46 -10.10 -5.08 4.84
CA TRP A 46 -10.00 -4.16 5.98
C TRP A 46 -8.66 -3.44 6.05
N GLN A 47 -7.90 -3.37 4.95
CA GLN A 47 -6.62 -2.67 4.93
C GLN A 47 -6.86 -1.17 5.09
N VAL A 48 -6.62 -0.65 6.30
CA VAL A 48 -6.83 0.76 6.67
C VAL A 48 -5.63 1.64 6.40
N ASN A 49 -4.51 1.04 5.98
CA ASN A 49 -3.28 1.75 5.66
C ASN A 49 -3.13 1.87 4.14
N MET A 50 -2.28 2.79 3.69
CA MET A 50 -1.91 2.87 2.28
C MET A 50 -1.13 1.61 1.85
N PRO A 51 -1.25 1.17 0.59
CA PRO A 51 -0.44 0.07 0.08
C PRO A 51 1.05 0.45 0.08
N GLU A 52 1.91 -0.53 0.32
CA GLU A 52 3.34 -0.42 0.04
C GLU A 52 3.55 -0.77 -1.43
N GLY A 53 4.02 0.18 -2.24
CA GLY A 53 4.19 -0.05 -3.67
C GLY A 53 5.48 -0.76 -4.04
N VAL A 54 5.62 -1.03 -5.32
CA VAL A 54 6.68 -1.87 -5.90
C VAL A 54 7.98 -1.11 -6.21
N THR A 55 7.96 0.22 -6.13
CA THR A 55 9.12 1.07 -6.46
C THR A 55 9.88 1.52 -5.21
N ALA A 56 11.17 1.79 -5.34
CA ALA A 56 11.99 2.35 -4.25
C ALA A 56 11.41 3.68 -3.71
N VAL A 57 10.90 4.53 -4.62
CA VAL A 57 10.22 5.79 -4.26
C VAL A 57 8.97 5.51 -3.42
N SER A 58 8.16 4.52 -3.80
CA SER A 58 6.96 4.16 -3.04
C SER A 58 7.28 3.71 -1.62
N ARG A 59 8.34 2.91 -1.45
CA ARG A 59 8.82 2.50 -0.12
C ARG A 59 9.32 3.67 0.72
N GLU A 60 10.01 4.66 0.12
CA GLU A 60 10.39 5.89 0.82
C GLU A 60 9.17 6.73 1.24
N VAL A 61 8.17 6.88 0.37
CA VAL A 61 6.92 7.59 0.67
C VAL A 61 6.16 6.88 1.79
N PHE A 62 6.05 5.55 1.75
CA PHE A 62 5.44 4.75 2.80
C PHE A 62 6.19 4.91 4.14
N GLY A 63 7.51 4.85 4.12
CA GLY A 63 8.35 5.05 5.31
C GLY A 63 8.15 6.44 5.94
N LEU A 64 8.11 7.49 5.11
CA LEU A 64 7.78 8.85 5.55
C LEU A 64 6.38 8.95 6.13
N HIS A 65 5.39 8.35 5.48
CA HIS A 65 4.01 8.29 5.97
C HIS A 65 3.97 7.67 7.36
N MET A 66 4.59 6.50 7.54
CA MET A 66 4.61 5.80 8.82
C MET A 66 5.37 6.57 9.91
N LEU A 67 6.47 7.24 9.57
CA LEU A 67 7.20 8.12 10.49
C LEU A 67 6.31 9.24 11.01
N ILE A 68 5.67 9.99 10.11
CA ILE A 68 4.79 11.11 10.46
C ILE A 68 3.58 10.60 11.25
N PHE A 69 2.99 9.48 10.84
CA PHE A 69 1.89 8.83 11.54
C PHE A 69 2.24 8.54 13.00
N TRP A 70 3.40 7.93 13.28
CA TRP A 70 3.81 7.65 14.65
C TRP A 70 4.10 8.91 15.47
N ILE A 71 4.63 9.96 14.85
CA ILE A 71 4.76 11.27 15.52
C ILE A 71 3.38 11.79 15.93
N CYS A 72 2.39 11.75 15.03
CA CYS A 72 1.01 12.14 15.32
C CYS A 72 0.38 11.28 16.43
N VAL A 73 0.62 9.96 16.44
CA VAL A 73 0.15 9.07 17.52
C VAL A 73 0.74 9.47 18.87
N VAL A 74 2.05 9.72 18.95
CA VAL A 74 2.71 10.14 20.20
C VAL A 74 2.16 11.47 20.69
N ILE A 75 2.02 12.48 19.81
CA ILE A 75 1.41 13.76 20.15
C ILE A 75 -0.03 13.56 20.63
N GLY A 76 -0.80 12.73 19.91
CA GLY A 76 -2.16 12.37 20.29
C GLY A 76 -2.23 11.77 21.69
N VAL A 77 -1.41 10.77 22.00
CA VAL A 77 -1.34 10.15 23.33
C VAL A 77 -1.01 11.17 24.41
N VAL A 78 -0.07 12.10 24.15
CA VAL A 78 0.27 13.16 25.10
C VAL A 78 -0.91 14.10 25.33
N VAL A 79 -1.54 14.60 24.27
CA VAL A 79 -2.68 15.53 24.35
C VAL A 79 -3.87 14.88 25.02
N PHE A 80 -4.28 13.70 24.55
CA PHE A 80 -5.38 12.94 25.14
C PHE A 80 -5.07 12.55 26.59
N GLY A 81 -3.83 12.16 26.89
CA GLY A 81 -3.39 11.85 28.26
C GLY A 81 -3.55 13.04 29.21
N VAL A 82 -3.05 14.23 28.82
CA VAL A 82 -3.20 15.46 29.61
C VAL A 82 -4.68 15.86 29.74
N MET A 83 -5.47 15.71 28.67
CA MET A 83 -6.90 16.01 28.69
C MET A 83 -7.68 15.09 29.63
N PHE A 84 -7.48 13.77 29.52
CA PHE A 84 -8.12 12.80 30.42
C PHE A 84 -7.69 13.01 31.87
N TRP A 85 -6.39 13.27 32.10
CA TRP A 85 -5.89 13.63 33.43
C TRP A 85 -6.59 14.87 33.98
N SER A 86 -6.68 15.94 33.19
CA SER A 86 -7.36 17.18 33.57
C SER A 86 -8.83 16.91 33.92
N MET A 87 -9.56 16.21 33.06
CA MET A 87 -10.98 15.90 33.26
C MET A 87 -11.26 15.02 34.49
N LEU A 88 -10.38 14.07 34.79
CA LEU A 88 -10.58 13.15 35.92
C LEU A 88 -10.18 13.78 37.25
N MET A 89 -9.05 14.51 37.28
CA MET A 89 -8.49 15.06 38.51
C MET A 89 -9.12 16.41 38.91
N HIS A 90 -9.42 17.27 37.94
CA HIS A 90 -9.89 18.65 38.17
C HIS A 90 -11.42 18.79 38.11
N ARG A 91 -12.16 17.68 38.20
CA ARG A 91 -13.62 17.70 38.18
C ARG A 91 -14.19 18.29 39.46
N LYS A 92 -15.25 19.09 39.37
CA LYS A 92 -15.95 19.66 40.54
C LYS A 92 -16.34 18.62 41.60
N SER A 93 -16.68 17.40 41.18
CA SER A 93 -17.08 16.32 42.11
C SER A 93 -15.95 15.83 43.02
N THR A 94 -14.68 16.04 42.65
CA THR A 94 -13.52 15.66 43.49
C THR A 94 -13.19 16.73 44.53
N GLY A 95 -13.95 17.83 44.58
CA GLY A 95 -13.70 18.95 45.48
C GLY A 95 -12.58 19.89 45.00
N PHE A 96 -12.15 19.77 43.74
CA PHE A 96 -11.09 20.60 43.18
C PHE A 96 -11.50 22.09 43.14
N LYS A 97 -10.65 22.96 43.70
CA LYS A 97 -10.83 24.42 43.66
C LYS A 97 -10.07 25.00 42.47
N PRO A 98 -10.71 25.79 41.59
CA PRO A 98 -10.05 26.34 40.42
C PRO A 98 -8.91 27.28 40.82
N SER A 99 -7.83 27.25 40.05
CA SER A 99 -6.73 28.20 40.21
C SER A 99 -7.04 29.54 39.53
N SER A 100 -6.30 30.60 39.90
CA SER A 100 -6.49 31.96 39.41
C SER A 100 -5.36 32.48 38.53
N PHE A 101 -4.49 31.59 38.01
CA PHE A 101 -3.47 31.99 37.03
C PHE A 101 -4.11 32.23 35.66
N HIS A 102 -3.49 33.11 34.85
CA HIS A 102 -4.00 33.47 33.54
C HIS A 102 -2.98 33.26 32.40
N GLU A 103 -1.69 33.30 32.71
CA GLU A 103 -0.63 33.15 31.71
C GLU A 103 0.58 32.45 32.31
N SER A 104 1.41 31.91 31.42
CA SER A 104 2.72 31.43 31.79
C SER A 104 3.64 31.52 30.57
N THR A 105 4.45 32.57 30.53
CA THR A 105 5.41 32.79 29.43
C THR A 105 6.33 31.59 29.22
N ALA A 106 6.70 30.88 30.30
CA ALA A 106 7.53 29.68 30.20
C ALA A 106 6.83 28.54 29.45
N VAL A 107 5.54 28.30 29.74
CA VAL A 107 4.76 27.25 29.06
C VAL A 107 4.46 27.67 27.61
N GLU A 108 4.20 28.96 27.39
CA GLU A 108 4.03 29.55 26.07
C GLU A 108 5.24 29.35 25.17
N ILE A 109 6.43 29.62 25.69
CA ILE A 109 7.69 29.37 24.97
C ILE A 109 7.83 27.88 24.69
N ALA A 110 7.57 27.01 25.67
CA ALA A 110 7.71 25.56 25.52
C ALA A 110 6.81 25.01 24.41
N TRP A 111 5.51 25.32 24.40
CA TRP A 111 4.61 24.82 23.36
C TRP A 111 4.78 25.50 22.01
N THR A 112 5.58 26.56 21.91
CA THR A 112 5.91 27.20 20.62
C THR A 112 7.17 26.57 20.04
N VAL A 113 8.21 26.41 20.87
CA VAL A 113 9.51 25.86 20.45
C VAL A 113 9.42 24.37 20.15
N VAL A 114 8.69 23.58 20.95
CA VAL A 114 8.62 22.12 20.75
C VAL A 114 7.98 21.76 19.39
N PRO A 115 6.80 22.26 19.00
CA PRO A 115 6.25 22.00 17.67
C PRO A 115 7.14 22.52 16.55
N PHE A 116 7.76 23.69 16.72
CA PHE A 116 8.70 24.23 15.74
C PHE A 116 9.87 23.26 15.48
N VAL A 117 10.51 22.74 16.53
CA VAL A 117 11.62 21.77 16.40
C VAL A 117 11.13 20.47 15.73
N ILE A 118 9.95 19.97 16.09
CA ILE A 118 9.36 18.77 15.47
C ILE A 118 9.17 18.97 13.97
N LEU A 119 8.67 20.14 13.53
CA LEU A 119 8.50 20.48 12.12
C LEU A 119 9.83 20.56 11.36
N VAL A 120 10.86 21.18 11.95
CA VAL A 120 12.19 21.26 11.33
C VAL A 120 12.79 19.87 11.13
N LEU A 121 12.68 19.00 12.13
CA LEU A 121 13.20 17.63 12.05
C LEU A 121 12.48 16.78 10.99
N MET A 122 11.16 16.90 10.85
CA MET A 122 10.44 16.16 9.79
C MET A 122 10.68 16.71 8.38
N ALA A 123 11.02 17.99 8.25
CA ALA A 123 11.23 18.62 6.95
C ALA A 123 12.46 18.06 6.21
N ILE A 124 13.49 17.62 6.93
CA ILE A 124 14.73 17.09 6.34
C ILE A 124 14.47 15.83 5.50
N PRO A 125 13.94 14.72 6.06
CA PRO A 125 13.70 13.51 5.28
C PRO A 125 12.59 13.71 4.23
N ALA A 126 11.59 14.55 4.51
CA ALA A 126 10.54 14.89 3.55
C ALA A 126 11.11 15.60 2.31
N THR A 127 11.98 16.60 2.50
CA THR A 127 12.60 17.34 1.40
C THR A 127 13.52 16.46 0.56
N SER A 128 14.32 15.60 1.20
CA SER A 128 15.20 14.66 0.48
C SER A 128 14.40 13.72 -0.42
N SER A 129 13.28 13.19 0.08
CA SER A 129 12.41 12.30 -0.71
C SER A 129 11.69 13.07 -1.83
N LEU A 130 11.27 14.31 -1.57
CA LEU A 130 10.67 15.19 -2.57
C LEU A 130 11.62 15.43 -3.75
N ILE A 131 12.89 15.75 -3.47
CA ILE A 131 13.91 15.98 -4.51
C ILE A 131 14.05 14.73 -5.41
N LYS A 132 14.07 13.53 -4.83
CA LYS A 132 14.14 12.28 -5.62
C LYS A 132 12.90 12.07 -6.49
N ILE A 133 11.71 12.33 -5.96
CA ILE A 133 10.44 12.19 -6.71
C ILE A 133 10.45 13.10 -7.95
N TYR A 134 11.00 14.31 -7.83
CA TYR A 134 11.04 15.28 -8.94
C TYR A 134 12.25 15.14 -9.87
N ASP A 135 13.19 14.23 -9.61
CA ASP A 135 14.32 14.00 -10.51
C ASP A 135 13.94 13.08 -11.68
N THR A 136 13.46 13.68 -12.76
CA THR A 136 13.05 13.01 -14.01
C THR A 136 14.18 12.94 -15.05
N SER A 137 15.42 13.28 -14.68
CA SER A 137 16.57 13.25 -15.60
C SER A 137 16.99 11.82 -15.97
N GLU A 138 17.73 11.65 -17.08
CA GLU A 138 18.35 10.37 -17.49
C GLU A 138 17.38 9.19 -17.56
N ALA A 139 16.24 9.36 -18.23
CA ALA A 139 15.27 8.27 -18.44
C ALA A 139 15.74 7.32 -19.56
N ASP A 140 15.48 6.02 -19.39
CA ASP A 140 15.74 4.98 -20.40
C ASP A 140 14.62 4.86 -21.43
N LEU A 141 13.40 5.30 -21.09
CA LEU A 141 12.21 5.22 -21.95
C LEU A 141 11.26 6.38 -21.65
N ASP A 142 10.83 7.06 -22.70
CA ASP A 142 9.81 8.11 -22.62
C ASP A 142 8.44 7.62 -23.13
N ILE A 143 7.45 7.66 -22.24
CA ILE A 143 6.06 7.34 -22.56
C ILE A 143 5.19 8.57 -22.35
N LYS A 144 4.54 9.02 -23.40
CA LYS A 144 3.55 10.09 -23.30
C LYS A 144 2.19 9.52 -22.96
N VAL A 145 1.59 10.09 -21.92
CA VAL A 145 0.30 9.70 -21.37
C VAL A 145 -0.68 10.84 -21.61
N VAL A 146 -1.71 10.60 -22.42
CA VAL A 146 -2.72 11.62 -22.76
C VAL A 146 -4.07 11.23 -22.21
N GLY A 147 -4.64 12.08 -21.35
CA GLY A 147 -6.00 11.93 -20.85
C GLY A 147 -7.05 12.39 -21.87
N TYR A 148 -8.09 11.57 -22.03
CA TYR A 148 -9.29 11.83 -22.81
C TYR A 148 -10.53 11.49 -21.98
N GLN A 149 -11.69 12.07 -22.29
CA GLN A 149 -12.98 11.66 -21.72
C GLN A 149 -13.45 10.35 -22.38
N TRP A 150 -13.48 9.18 -21.72
CA TRP A 150 -12.99 8.80 -20.40
C TRP A 150 -12.07 7.57 -20.56
N LYS A 151 -10.85 7.82 -21.03
CA LYS A 151 -9.85 6.82 -21.41
C LYS A 151 -8.46 7.44 -21.46
N TRP A 152 -7.45 6.59 -21.53
CA TRP A 152 -6.05 7.04 -21.66
C TRP A 152 -5.51 6.67 -23.03
N GLN A 153 -4.62 7.50 -23.56
CA GLN A 153 -3.78 7.13 -24.70
C GLN A 153 -2.34 7.05 -24.23
N TYR A 154 -1.64 6.00 -24.64
CA TYR A 154 -0.22 5.82 -24.42
C TYR A 154 0.53 5.91 -25.74
N GLU A 155 1.65 6.62 -25.75
CA GLU A 155 2.51 6.81 -26.91
C GLU A 155 3.97 6.59 -26.48
N TYR A 156 4.60 5.55 -27.02
CA TYR A 156 6.01 5.22 -26.80
C TYR A 156 6.79 6.00 -27.85
N LEU A 157 7.43 7.08 -27.44
CA LEU A 157 7.93 8.11 -28.36
C LEU A 157 9.07 7.60 -29.26
N GLU A 158 9.85 6.64 -28.78
CA GLU A 158 10.98 6.06 -29.49
C GLU A 158 10.58 4.90 -30.41
N ASP A 159 9.56 4.12 -30.02
CA ASP A 159 9.15 2.89 -30.73
C ASP A 159 8.03 3.13 -31.76
N GLY A 160 7.42 4.32 -31.76
CA GLY A 160 6.30 4.66 -32.66
C GLY A 160 5.00 3.89 -32.35
N VAL A 161 4.91 3.28 -31.17
CA VAL A 161 3.73 2.54 -30.70
C VAL A 161 2.76 3.52 -30.04
N SER A 162 1.50 3.54 -30.47
CA SER A 162 0.45 4.31 -29.81
C SER A 162 -0.89 3.58 -29.80
N PHE A 163 -1.58 3.60 -28.67
CA PHE A 163 -2.88 2.96 -28.48
C PHE A 163 -3.73 3.67 -27.41
N PHE A 164 -5.03 3.42 -27.48
CA PHE A 164 -5.97 3.82 -26.43
C PHE A 164 -6.19 2.65 -25.46
N SER A 165 -6.26 2.98 -24.17
CA SER A 165 -6.60 2.09 -23.08
C SER A 165 -7.95 2.50 -22.49
N ASN A 166 -8.93 1.62 -22.66
CA ASN A 166 -10.32 1.79 -22.22
C ASN A 166 -10.63 0.80 -21.10
N LEU A 167 -11.58 1.17 -20.24
CA LEU A 167 -12.09 0.26 -19.22
C LEU A 167 -12.76 -0.95 -19.87
N SER A 168 -12.35 -2.16 -19.51
CA SER A 168 -12.89 -3.40 -20.08
C SER A 168 -14.14 -3.93 -19.35
N THR A 169 -14.46 -3.37 -18.17
CA THR A 169 -15.61 -3.77 -17.36
C THR A 169 -16.92 -3.69 -18.16
N SER A 170 -17.67 -4.79 -18.16
CA SER A 170 -18.89 -4.89 -18.95
C SER A 170 -20.05 -4.06 -18.38
N GLN A 171 -20.98 -3.68 -19.25
CA GLN A 171 -22.16 -2.92 -18.83
C GLN A 171 -23.09 -3.73 -17.90
N ASP A 172 -23.09 -5.05 -18.03
CA ASP A 172 -23.86 -5.95 -17.19
C ASP A 172 -23.28 -6.02 -15.76
N GLU A 173 -21.96 -5.99 -15.59
CA GLU A 173 -21.33 -5.88 -14.26
C GLU A 173 -21.64 -4.52 -13.61
N ILE A 174 -21.59 -3.44 -14.41
CA ILE A 174 -21.88 -2.07 -13.93
C ILE A 174 -23.33 -1.95 -13.44
N TYR A 175 -24.29 -2.49 -14.20
CA TYR A 175 -25.71 -2.46 -13.83
C TYR A 175 -26.16 -3.63 -12.96
N GLY A 176 -25.23 -4.46 -12.45
CA GLY A 176 -25.54 -5.55 -11.52
C GLY A 176 -26.33 -6.70 -12.15
N ARG A 177 -26.28 -6.86 -13.47
CA ARG A 177 -26.85 -7.98 -14.22
C ARG A 177 -25.88 -9.17 -14.30
N ALA A 178 -24.60 -8.94 -14.05
CA ALA A 178 -23.55 -9.95 -13.91
C ALA A 178 -22.79 -9.78 -12.58
N PRO A 179 -22.22 -10.86 -12.03
CA PRO A 179 -21.33 -10.76 -10.86
C PRO A 179 -20.09 -9.94 -11.21
N ARG A 180 -19.64 -9.09 -10.28
CA ARG A 180 -18.45 -8.27 -10.45
C ARG A 180 -17.19 -9.11 -10.26
N GLY A 181 -16.25 -9.01 -11.19
CA GLY A 181 -14.93 -9.63 -11.08
C GLY A 181 -14.08 -9.07 -9.94
N GLU A 182 -12.91 -9.68 -9.71
CA GLU A 182 -11.94 -9.25 -8.70
C GLU A 182 -11.41 -7.83 -8.96
N HIS A 183 -11.17 -7.50 -10.23
CA HIS A 183 -10.62 -6.22 -10.67
C HIS A 183 -11.68 -5.29 -11.27
N TYR A 184 -12.92 -5.37 -10.77
CA TYR A 184 -14.04 -4.52 -11.22
C TYR A 184 -13.67 -3.03 -11.22
N LEU A 185 -13.87 -2.36 -12.38
CA LEU A 185 -13.48 -0.97 -12.66
C LEU A 185 -11.95 -0.68 -12.68
N LEU A 186 -11.10 -1.71 -12.71
CA LEU A 186 -9.65 -1.57 -12.79
C LEU A 186 -9.07 -2.16 -14.08
N GLU A 187 -9.73 -3.16 -14.67
CA GLU A 187 -9.26 -3.81 -15.89
C GLU A 187 -9.41 -2.91 -17.12
N VAL A 188 -8.43 -3.01 -18.01
CA VAL A 188 -8.39 -2.30 -19.29
C VAL A 188 -8.23 -3.27 -20.45
N ASP A 189 -8.62 -2.84 -21.65
CA ASP A 189 -8.43 -3.61 -22.87
C ASP A 189 -6.94 -3.70 -23.29
N GLU A 190 -6.22 -2.59 -23.23
CA GLU A 190 -4.80 -2.49 -23.60
C GLU A 190 -4.00 -1.93 -22.41
N PRO A 191 -3.20 -2.78 -21.72
CA PRO A 191 -2.41 -2.35 -20.57
C PRO A 191 -1.13 -1.61 -20.99
N LEU A 192 -0.71 -0.66 -20.16
CA LEU A 192 0.63 -0.06 -20.26
C LEU A 192 1.68 -1.08 -19.82
N VAL A 193 2.70 -1.32 -20.65
CA VAL A 193 3.80 -2.26 -20.38
C VAL A 193 5.10 -1.49 -20.29
N ILE A 194 5.82 -1.68 -19.19
CA ILE A 194 7.11 -1.02 -18.97
C ILE A 194 8.21 -2.05 -18.69
N PRO A 195 9.45 -1.79 -19.11
CA PRO A 195 10.57 -2.67 -18.82
C PRO A 195 10.95 -2.62 -17.34
N VAL A 196 11.26 -3.79 -16.76
CA VAL A 196 11.84 -3.89 -15.41
C VAL A 196 13.27 -3.35 -15.38
N ASN A 197 13.69 -2.82 -14.24
CA ASN A 197 15.02 -2.27 -13.97
C ASN A 197 15.45 -1.14 -14.92
N LYS A 198 14.47 -0.38 -15.41
CA LYS A 198 14.66 0.75 -16.31
C LYS A 198 13.89 1.96 -15.81
N LYS A 199 14.49 3.14 -15.94
CA LYS A 199 13.85 4.40 -15.54
C LYS A 199 12.91 4.85 -16.65
N VAL A 200 11.61 4.68 -16.43
CA VAL A 200 10.58 5.16 -17.35
C VAL A 200 10.13 6.54 -16.92
N ARG A 201 10.16 7.50 -17.85
CA ARG A 201 9.59 8.84 -17.66
C ARG A 201 8.25 8.94 -18.37
N PHE A 202 7.26 9.37 -17.61
CA PHE A 202 5.89 9.61 -18.07
C PHE A 202 5.72 11.09 -18.37
N LEU A 203 5.35 11.42 -19.62
CA LEU A 203 5.01 12.77 -20.05
C LEU A 203 3.49 12.90 -20.09
N ILE A 204 2.91 13.48 -19.04
CA ILE A 204 1.49 13.44 -18.73
C ILE A 204 0.83 14.75 -19.15
N THR A 205 -0.19 14.66 -20.02
CA THR A 205 -0.99 15.79 -20.51
C THR A 205 -2.44 15.35 -20.76
N ALA A 206 -3.33 16.27 -21.10
CA ALA A 206 -4.67 15.95 -21.56
C ALA A 206 -4.98 16.60 -22.92
N SER A 207 -5.95 16.04 -23.64
CA SER A 207 -6.45 16.60 -24.90
C SER A 207 -7.75 17.40 -24.74
N ASP A 208 -8.49 17.21 -23.65
CA ASP A 208 -9.81 17.81 -23.44
C ASP A 208 -9.94 18.57 -22.11
N VAL A 209 -10.17 17.86 -21.01
CA VAL A 209 -10.38 18.41 -19.67
C VAL A 209 -9.25 17.99 -18.73
N LEU A 210 -9.32 18.44 -17.47
CA LEU A 210 -8.39 18.01 -16.45
C LEU A 210 -8.62 16.53 -16.09
N HIS A 211 -7.53 15.76 -16.06
CA HIS A 211 -7.48 14.40 -15.53
C HIS A 211 -6.33 14.29 -14.53
N ALA A 212 -6.17 13.13 -13.89
CA ALA A 212 -4.98 12.81 -13.12
C ALA A 212 -4.58 11.37 -13.37
N TRP A 213 -3.35 11.16 -13.84
CA TRP A 213 -2.79 9.83 -14.01
C TRP A 213 -2.19 9.39 -12.68
N TRP A 214 -2.67 8.26 -12.16
CA TRP A 214 -2.30 7.77 -10.85
C TRP A 214 -2.15 6.26 -10.84
N VAL A 215 -0.97 5.79 -10.45
CA VAL A 215 -0.68 4.38 -10.20
C VAL A 215 -0.12 4.26 -8.77
N PRO A 216 -0.93 3.84 -7.78
CA PRO A 216 -0.52 3.78 -6.38
C PRO A 216 0.77 2.98 -6.14
N ASP A 217 0.91 1.82 -6.78
CA ASP A 217 2.06 0.93 -6.60
C ASP A 217 3.37 1.55 -7.10
N LEU A 218 3.28 2.49 -8.05
CA LEU A 218 4.44 3.25 -8.51
C LEU A 218 4.76 4.46 -7.61
N ALA A 219 3.84 4.83 -6.71
CA ALA A 219 3.79 6.13 -6.03
C ALA A 219 3.83 7.33 -6.98
N VAL A 220 3.33 7.15 -8.20
CA VAL A 220 3.25 8.21 -9.21
C VAL A 220 1.83 8.72 -9.31
N LYS A 221 1.64 10.01 -9.03
CA LYS A 221 0.40 10.74 -9.28
C LYS A 221 0.72 12.08 -9.90
N ARG A 222 0.21 12.34 -11.10
CA ARG A 222 0.31 13.66 -11.72
C ARG A 222 -0.92 14.06 -12.50
N ASP A 223 -1.24 15.34 -12.43
CA ASP A 223 -2.36 15.93 -13.16
C ASP A 223 -2.04 15.97 -14.66
N ALA A 224 -3.03 15.61 -15.46
CA ALA A 224 -3.00 15.72 -16.90
C ALA A 224 -3.78 16.99 -17.28
N ILE A 225 -3.05 18.02 -17.72
CA ILE A 225 -3.59 19.37 -17.93
C ILE A 225 -3.52 19.70 -19.42
N PRO A 226 -4.64 20.10 -20.06
CA PRO A 226 -4.60 20.50 -21.47
C PRO A 226 -3.64 21.67 -21.70
N GLY A 227 -2.72 21.52 -22.65
CA GLY A 227 -1.73 22.55 -23.00
C GLY A 227 -0.49 22.61 -22.09
N PHE A 228 -0.34 21.68 -21.14
CA PHE A 228 0.85 21.58 -20.29
C PHE A 228 1.30 20.12 -20.14
N ILE A 229 2.61 19.88 -20.21
CA ILE A 229 3.19 18.55 -20.01
C ILE A 229 3.80 18.50 -18.62
N ASN A 230 3.23 17.67 -17.75
CA ASN A 230 3.85 17.28 -16.48
C ASN A 230 4.73 16.05 -16.70
N ASP A 231 5.75 15.91 -15.88
CA ASP A 231 6.61 14.74 -15.86
C ASP A 231 6.48 13.97 -14.54
N ALA A 232 6.68 12.67 -14.63
CA ALA A 232 6.87 11.77 -13.51
C ALA A 232 7.75 10.61 -13.94
N TRP A 233 8.27 9.82 -13.00
CA TRP A 233 9.11 8.67 -13.34
C TRP A 233 8.87 7.49 -12.40
N ALA A 234 9.19 6.29 -12.88
CA ALA A 234 9.23 5.09 -12.05
C ALA A 234 10.35 4.15 -12.51
N ILE A 235 10.85 3.36 -11.56
CA ILE A 235 11.68 2.17 -11.82
C ILE A 235 10.97 1.01 -11.13
N VAL A 236 10.58 0.01 -11.92
CA VAL A 236 9.97 -1.23 -11.43
C VAL A 236 11.02 -2.32 -11.38
N GLU A 237 11.22 -2.92 -10.21
CA GLU A 237 12.30 -3.91 -9.98
C GLU A 237 11.90 -5.33 -10.37
N GLU A 238 10.61 -5.67 -10.23
CA GLU A 238 10.04 -7.00 -10.43
C GLU A 238 8.86 -6.97 -11.42
N PRO A 239 8.66 -8.01 -12.25
CA PRO A 239 7.55 -8.10 -13.22
C PRO A 239 6.16 -8.18 -12.59
#